data_AF-A0A0G2J694-F1
#
_entry.id   AF-A0A0G2J694-F1
#
_cell.length_a   1.000
_cell.length_b   1.000
_cell.length_c   1.000
_cell.angle_alpha   90.00
_cell.angle_beta   90.00
_cell.angle_gamma   90.00
#
_symmetry.space_group_name_H-M   'P 1'
#
loop_
_entity.id
_entity.type
_entity.pdbx_description
1 polymer ?
#
loop_
_entity_poly.entity_id
_entity_poly.type
_entity_poly.pdbx_seq_one_letter_code
_entity_poly.pdbx_strand_id
1 'polypeptide(L)'
;MEWTVDDVKESLLFVTAQSDVHVNIALFIDALDERTGDHRELLSLLHNLSKHARSANFRLRLCLASRPENIFQDAFTHAPGFAIPDMTKENIRQYRGTL
;
A
#
# COMPACT_ATOMS: atom_id res chain seq x y z
N MET A 1 -8.04 15.51 19.56
CA MET A 1 -8.84 14.85 18.51
C MET A 1 -8.22 13.51 18.27
N GLU A 2 -8.92 12.43 18.61
CA GLU A 2 -8.51 11.08 18.25
C GLU A 2 -9.04 10.80 16.85
N TRP A 3 -8.18 10.29 15.97
CA TRP A 3 -8.58 9.85 14.64
C TRP A 3 -9.13 8.44 14.74
N THR A 4 -10.29 8.20 14.15
CA THR A 4 -10.82 6.85 13.96
C THR A 4 -10.20 6.22 12.71
N VAL A 5 -10.35 4.90 12.59
CA VAL A 5 -9.93 4.17 11.39
C VAL A 5 -10.67 4.70 10.15
N ASP A 6 -11.93 5.08 10.29
CA ASP A 6 -12.74 5.58 9.18
C ASP A 6 -12.32 6.98 8.76
N ASP A 7 -11.95 7.86 9.71
CA ASP A 7 -11.37 9.17 9.39
C ASP A 7 -10.10 9.04 8.53
N VAL A 8 -9.24 8.07 8.87
CA VAL A 8 -8.02 7.79 8.09
C VAL A 8 -8.38 7.27 6.70
N LYS A 9 -9.32 6.32 6.58
CA LYS A 9 -9.76 5.77 5.28
C LYS A 9 -10.32 6.87 4.37
N GLU A 10 -11.24 7.67 4.89
CA GLU A 10 -11.90 8.73 4.14
C GLU A 10 -10.89 9.79 3.70
N SER A 11 -9.97 10.18 4.60
CA SER A 11 -8.91 11.14 4.29
C SER A 11 -7.98 10.64 3.19
N LEU A 12 -7.56 9.37 3.25
CA LEU A 12 -6.70 8.78 2.22
C LEU A 12 -7.42 8.75 0.86
N LEU A 13 -8.68 8.34 0.82
CA LEU A 13 -9.47 8.32 -0.41
C LEU A 13 -9.65 9.73 -0.99
N PHE A 14 -9.99 10.71 -0.15
CA PHE A 14 -10.12 12.11 -0.55
C PHE A 14 -8.82 12.65 -1.18
N VAL A 15 -7.68 12.37 -0.55
CA VAL A 15 -6.36 12.77 -1.08
C VAL A 15 -6.06 12.11 -2.42
N THR A 16 -6.46 10.86 -2.65
CA THR A 16 -6.25 10.20 -3.95
C THR A 16 -7.15 10.73 -5.07
N ALA A 17 -8.29 11.33 -4.73
CA ALA A 17 -9.27 11.84 -5.70
C ALA A 17 -9.01 13.30 -6.12
N GLN A 18 -8.12 14.01 -5.42
CA GLN A 18 -7.82 15.41 -5.73
C GLN A 18 -7.16 15.57 -7.11
N SER A 19 -7.43 16.69 -7.78
CA SER A 19 -6.84 17.02 -9.08
C SER A 19 -6.25 18.43 -9.16
N ASP A 20 -6.32 19.19 -8.07
CA ASP A 20 -5.97 20.61 -8.02
C ASP A 20 -4.45 20.82 -8.02
N VAL A 21 -3.70 19.90 -7.43
CA VAL A 21 -2.25 20.04 -7.24
C VAL A 21 -1.51 18.77 -7.64
N HIS A 22 -0.36 18.95 -8.28
CA HIS A 22 0.50 17.82 -8.62
C HIS A 22 1.15 17.23 -7.36
N VAL A 23 0.83 15.98 -7.01
CA VAL A 23 1.29 15.34 -5.78
C VAL A 23 1.82 13.94 -6.05
N ASN A 24 2.95 13.62 -5.41
CA ASN A 24 3.51 12.27 -5.37
C ASN A 24 3.63 11.84 -3.90
N ILE A 25 2.90 10.78 -3.52
CA ILE A 25 2.88 10.22 -2.17
C ILE A 25 3.50 8.83 -2.19
N ALA A 26 4.28 8.51 -1.15
CA ALA A 26 4.69 7.16 -0.85
C ALA A 26 4.23 6.81 0.57
N LEU A 27 3.41 5.77 0.71
CA LEU A 27 2.96 5.24 2.00
C LEU A 27 3.74 3.96 2.29
N PHE A 28 4.42 3.95 3.43
CA PHE A 28 5.12 2.79 3.96
C PHE A 28 4.30 2.23 5.12
N ILE A 29 3.79 1.02 4.96
CA ILE A 29 2.96 0.35 5.95
C ILE A 29 3.73 -0.89 6.38
N ASP A 30 4.28 -0.81 7.59
CA ASP A 30 4.98 -1.90 8.25
C ASP A 30 4.02 -2.71 9.13
N ALA A 31 4.41 -3.92 9.49
CA ALA A 31 3.70 -4.78 10.43
C ALA A 31 2.21 -5.01 10.06
N LEU A 32 1.93 -5.22 8.77
CA LEU A 32 0.55 -5.39 8.27
C LEU A 32 -0.19 -6.57 8.94
N ASP A 33 0.55 -7.59 9.38
CA ASP A 33 0.06 -8.77 10.09
C ASP A 33 -0.30 -8.51 11.56
N GLU A 34 0.21 -7.45 12.18
CA GLU A 34 0.00 -7.18 13.62
C GLU A 34 -1.41 -6.65 13.92
N ARG A 35 -2.17 -6.23 12.91
CA ARG A 35 -3.55 -5.79 13.11
C ARG A 35 -4.43 -6.99 13.46
N THR A 36 -5.01 -6.96 14.65
CA THR A 36 -6.07 -7.89 15.05
C THR A 36 -7.40 -7.51 14.40
N GLY A 37 -8.18 -8.50 13.95
CA GLY A 37 -9.49 -8.29 13.31
C GLY A 37 -9.54 -8.71 11.85
N ASP A 38 -10.49 -8.14 11.08
CA ASP A 38 -10.70 -8.53 9.68
C ASP A 38 -9.69 -7.87 8.73
N HIS A 39 -8.64 -8.62 8.36
CA HIS A 39 -7.67 -8.20 7.36
C HIS A 39 -8.29 -7.91 5.99
N ARG A 40 -9.50 -8.41 5.68
CA ARG A 40 -10.18 -8.14 4.39
C ARG A 40 -10.54 -6.68 4.24
N GLU A 41 -10.90 -5.99 5.32
CA GLU A 41 -11.20 -4.57 5.27
C GLU A 41 -9.96 -3.75 4.91
N LEU A 42 -8.82 -4.08 5.52
CA LEU A 42 -7.53 -3.46 5.23
C LEU A 42 -7.09 -3.74 3.80
N LEU A 43 -7.19 -4.99 3.35
CA LEU A 43 -6.89 -5.37 1.97
C LEU A 43 -7.79 -4.66 0.96
N SER A 44 -9.08 -4.52 1.25
CA SER A 44 -10.04 -3.77 0.42
C SER A 44 -9.63 -2.30 0.30
N LEU A 45 -9.25 -1.66 1.41
CA LEU A 45 -8.74 -0.29 1.40
C LEU A 45 -7.48 -0.16 0.53
N LEU A 46 -6.47 -1.00 0.77
CA LEU A 46 -5.21 -0.96 0.02
C LEU A 46 -5.42 -1.21 -1.48
N HIS A 47 -6.34 -2.10 -1.82
CA HIS A 47 -6.74 -2.37 -3.20
C HIS A 47 -7.49 -1.19 -3.84
N ASN A 48 -8.34 -0.49 -3.08
CA ASN A 48 -9.01 0.71 -3.60
C ASN A 48 -8.01 1.86 -3.81
N LEU A 49 -7.08 2.05 -2.88
CA LEU A 49 -6.01 3.05 -3.02
C LEU A 49 -5.12 2.74 -4.24
N SER A 50 -4.83 1.47 -4.51
CA SER A 50 -4.02 1.08 -5.67
C SER A 50 -4.73 1.34 -7.01
N LYS A 51 -6.06 1.18 -7.09
CA LYS A 51 -6.85 1.56 -8.29
C LYS A 51 -6.76 3.04 -8.63
N HIS A 52 -6.66 3.89 -7.61
CA HIS A 52 -6.56 5.34 -7.76
C HIS A 52 -5.12 5.84 -7.63
N ALA A 53 -4.13 4.94 -7.73
CA ALA A 53 -2.73 5.27 -7.47
C ALA A 53 -2.12 6.21 -8.51
N ARG A 54 -2.77 6.44 -9.66
CA ARG A 54 -2.22 7.27 -10.71
C ARG A 54 -3.30 8.05 -11.46
N SER A 55 -3.17 9.36 -11.48
CA SER A 55 -3.90 10.28 -12.34
C SER A 55 -2.91 11.26 -13.00
N ALA A 56 -3.40 12.23 -13.77
CA ALA A 56 -2.56 13.25 -14.39
C ALA A 56 -1.77 14.08 -13.35
N ASN A 57 -2.39 14.37 -12.20
CA ASN A 57 -1.83 15.22 -11.15
C ASN A 57 -1.54 14.47 -9.85
N PHE A 58 -1.73 13.15 -9.81
CA PHE A 58 -1.55 12.38 -8.58
C PHE A 58 -0.81 11.08 -8.83
N ARG A 59 0.10 10.74 -7.91
CA ARG A 59 0.75 9.44 -7.84
C ARG A 59 0.83 8.97 -6.40
N LEU A 60 0.44 7.73 -6.16
CA LEU A 60 0.59 7.04 -4.88
C LEU A 60 1.40 5.77 -5.08
N ARG A 61 2.42 5.58 -4.24
CA ARG A 61 3.15 4.33 -4.11
C ARG A 61 2.82 3.71 -2.76
N LEU A 62 2.43 2.44 -2.77
CA LEU A 62 2.18 1.67 -1.56
C LEU A 62 3.34 0.68 -1.36
N CYS A 63 4.02 0.80 -0.23
CA CYS A 63 5.11 -0.07 0.18
C CYS A 63 4.66 -0.84 1.42
N LEU A 64 4.34 -2.11 1.26
CA LEU A 64 3.74 -2.93 2.31
C LEU A 64 4.76 -3.95 2.83
N ALA A 65 4.87 -4.08 4.14
CA ALA A 65 5.69 -5.10 4.80
C ALA A 65 4.84 -5.90 5.80
N SER A 66 5.03 -7.22 5.79
CA SER A 66 4.29 -8.17 6.63
C SER A 66 5.12 -9.44 6.83
N ARG A 67 4.80 -10.22 7.88
CA ARG A 67 5.20 -11.63 7.94
C ARG A 67 4.57 -12.43 6.80
N PRO A 68 5.17 -13.57 6.41
CA PRO A 68 4.65 -14.41 5.32
C PRO A 68 3.37 -15.14 5.75
N GLU A 69 2.23 -14.43 5.70
CA GLU A 69 0.91 -15.01 5.88
C GLU A 69 0.22 -15.17 4.52
N ASN A 70 -0.46 -16.30 4.32
CA ASN A 70 -1.10 -16.64 3.03
C ASN A 70 -2.04 -15.53 2.53
N ILE A 71 -2.78 -14.87 3.43
CA ILE A 71 -3.76 -13.84 3.06
C ILE A 71 -3.12 -12.63 2.37
N PHE A 72 -1.93 -12.21 2.81
CA PHE A 72 -1.21 -11.10 2.19
C PHE A 72 -0.45 -11.55 0.94
N GLN A 73 0.10 -12.77 0.95
CA GLN A 73 0.74 -13.33 -0.23
C GLN A 73 -0.24 -13.47 -1.39
N ASP A 74 -1.43 -14.02 -1.15
CA ASP A 74 -2.49 -14.19 -2.13
C ASP A 74 -3.00 -12.83 -2.63
N ALA A 75 -3.20 -11.87 -1.72
CA ALA A 75 -3.72 -10.54 -2.06
C ALA A 75 -2.75 -9.72 -2.93
N PHE A 76 -1.44 -9.95 -2.77
CA PHE A 76 -0.39 -9.18 -3.44
C PHE A 76 0.47 -10.02 -4.39
N THR A 77 0.03 -11.22 -4.80
CA THR A 77 0.81 -12.12 -5.68
C THR A 77 1.23 -11.46 -6.99
N HIS A 78 0.43 -10.52 -7.51
CA HIS A 78 0.74 -9.80 -8.75
C HIS A 78 1.48 -8.47 -8.54
N ALA A 79 1.70 -8.05 -7.29
CA ALA A 79 2.45 -6.85 -6.97
C ALA A 79 3.95 -7.15 -6.88
N PRO A 80 4.83 -6.19 -7.24
CA PRO A 80 6.26 -6.35 -7.04
C PRO A 80 6.55 -6.48 -5.55
N GLY A 81 7.25 -7.54 -5.16
CA GLY A 81 7.60 -7.83 -3.77
C GLY A 81 8.80 -8.76 -3.66
N PHE A 82 9.39 -8.82 -2.47
CA PHE A 82 10.49 -9.72 -2.15
C PHE A 82 10.37 -10.19 -0.71
N ALA A 83 10.86 -11.40 -0.42
CA ALA A 83 11.01 -11.89 0.94
C ALA A 83 12.39 -11.47 1.48
N ILE A 84 12.44 -10.92 2.69
CA ILE A 84 13.69 -10.48 3.34
C ILE A 84 14.73 -11.61 3.51
N PRO A 85 14.35 -12.89 3.76
CA PRO A 85 15.33 -13.99 3.78
C PRO A 85 16.09 -14.19 2.47
N ASP A 86 15.53 -13.76 1.33
CA ASP A 86 16.12 -13.86 -0.01
C ASP A 86 16.81 -12.55 -0.45
N MET A 87 17.47 -11.85 0.48
CA MET A 87 18.11 -10.57 0.18
C MET A 87 19.42 -10.75 -0.62
N THR A 88 19.32 -10.60 -1.94
CA THR A 88 20.47 -10.21 -2.79
C THR A 88 20.35 -8.74 -3.19
N LYS A 89 21.49 -8.07 -3.45
CA LYS A 89 21.53 -6.68 -3.96
C LYS A 89 20.78 -6.51 -5.29
N GLU A 90 20.55 -7.60 -6.02
CA GLU A 90 19.78 -7.67 -7.27
C GLU A 90 18.28 -7.46 -6.99
N ASN A 91 17.73 -8.16 -6.00
CA ASN A 91 16.30 -8.11 -5.63
C ASN A 91 15.86 -6.72 -5.17
N ILE A 92 16.72 -5.99 -4.45
CA ILE A 92 16.46 -4.61 -4.01
C ILE A 92 16.39 -3.64 -5.21
N ARG A 93 17.16 -3.88 -6.27
CA ARG A 93 17.14 -3.01 -7.46
C ARG A 93 15.89 -3.23 -8.30
N GLN A 94 15.39 -4.46 -8.38
CA GLN A 94 14.18 -4.82 -9.11
C GLN A 94 12.93 -4.16 -8.51
N TYR A 95 12.94 -3.90 -7.19
CA TYR A 95 11.89 -3.15 -6.48
C TYR A 95 11.72 -1.68 -6.95
N ARG A 96 12.70 -1.10 -7.65
CA ARG A 96 12.59 0.27 -8.20
C ARG A 96 11.71 0.36 -9.47
N GLY A 97 11.14 -0.75 -9.91
CA GLY A 97 10.21 -0.85 -11.04
C GLY A 97 8.84 -0.26 -10.70
N THR A 98 8.35 0.60 -11.60
CA THR A 98 7.22 1.51 -11.43
C THR A 98 5.86 0.83 -11.17
N LEU A 99 5.22 1.21 -10.06
CA LEU A 99 3.78 1.47 -9.97
C LEU A 99 3.60 2.98 -9.76
#